data_AF-A0A1C3X766-F1
#
_entry.id   AF-A0A1C3X766-F1
#
_cell.length_a   1.000
_cell.length_b   1.000
_cell.length_c   1.000
_cell.angle_alpha   90.00
_cell.angle_beta   90.00
_cell.angle_gamma   90.00
#
_symmetry.space_group_name_H-M   'P 1'
#
loop_
_entity.id
_entity.type
_entity.pdbx_description
1 polymer ?
#
loop_
_entity_poly.entity_id
_entity_poly.type
_entity_poly.pdbx_seq_one_letter_code
_entity_poly.pdbx_strand_id
1 'polypeptide(L)'
;MPWRESCAVDQRVSFISEHRTGLWTMTELCERYEISRKTGYKWLERYRLEGPGGLADRSHAARVHGRARPQHIVDAIVGLRLERPSWGPR
;
A
#
# COMPACT_ATOMS: atom_id res chain seq x y z
N MET A 1 8.84 25.78 16.02
CA MET A 1 7.57 25.14 15.60
C MET A 1 7.88 23.70 15.20
N PRO A 2 7.83 22.70 16.11
CA PRO A 2 8.14 21.34 15.73
C PRO A 2 6.91 20.76 15.03
N TRP A 3 6.99 20.55 13.72
CA TRP A 3 5.93 19.89 12.97
C TRP A 3 5.88 18.42 13.37
N ARG A 4 4.68 17.94 13.66
CA ARG A 4 4.42 16.53 13.89
C ARG A 4 4.11 15.90 12.54
N GLU A 5 5.14 15.54 11.79
CA GLU A 5 5.00 14.76 10.57
C GLU A 5 4.56 13.34 10.94
N SER A 6 3.26 13.10 11.00
CA SER A 6 2.73 11.73 11.07
C SER A 6 2.60 11.21 9.64
N CYS A 7 3.33 10.15 9.29
CA CYS A 7 3.08 9.51 8.00
C CYS A 7 1.73 8.77 8.03
N ALA A 8 1.18 8.46 6.85
CA ALA A 8 -0.10 7.75 6.77
C ALA A 8 -0.06 6.39 7.50
N VAL A 9 1.11 5.75 7.60
CA VAL A 9 1.29 4.50 8.35
C VAL A 9 1.19 4.75 9.86
N ASP A 10 1.77 5.84 10.38
CA ASP A 10 1.68 6.19 11.80
C ASP A 10 0.24 6.44 12.23
N GLN A 11 -0.55 7.09 11.37
CA GLN A 11 -1.98 7.29 11.64
C GLN A 11 -2.74 5.96 11.67
N ARG A 12 -2.43 5.01 10.79
CA ARG A 12 -3.04 3.66 10.82
C ARG A 12 -2.66 2.89 12.08
N VAL A 13 -1.40 2.99 12.53
CA VAL A 13 -0.92 2.36 13.77
C VAL A 13 -1.65 2.96 14.98
N SER A 14 -1.80 4.28 15.01
CA SER A 14 -2.51 4.98 16.07
C SER A 14 -3.98 4.58 16.10
N PHE A 15 -4.64 4.52 14.93
CA PHE A 15 -6.03 4.07 14.80
C PHE A 15 -6.24 2.67 15.38
N ILE A 16 -5.37 1.71 15.05
CA ILE A 16 -5.47 0.34 15.58
C ILE A 16 -5.20 0.32 17.08
N SER A 17 -4.23 1.08 17.56
CA SER A 17 -3.89 1.14 18.99
C SER A 17 -5.08 1.67 19.80
N GLU A 18 -5.71 2.74 19.34
CA GLU A 18 -6.93 3.30 19.96
C GLU A 18 -8.11 2.33 19.86
N HIS A 19 -8.33 1.68 18.71
CA HIS A 19 -9.37 0.65 18.58
C HIS A 19 -9.20 -0.47 19.61
N ARG A 20 -7.96 -0.89 19.89
CA ARG A 20 -7.66 -1.96 20.85
C ARG A 20 -7.96 -1.59 22.31
N THR A 21 -8.08 -0.31 22.63
CA THR A 21 -8.50 0.13 23.98
C THR A 21 -9.94 -0.24 24.28
N GLY A 22 -10.79 -0.42 23.26
CA GLY A 22 -12.22 -0.67 23.41
C GLY A 22 -13.02 0.54 23.92
N LEU A 23 -12.38 1.71 24.08
CA LEU A 23 -13.00 2.92 24.61
C LEU A 23 -13.85 3.67 23.57
N TRP A 24 -13.65 3.37 22.28
CA TRP A 24 -14.29 4.06 21.17
C TRP A 24 -15.07 3.06 20.33
N THR A 25 -16.26 3.43 19.92
CA THR A 25 -16.97 2.70 18.86
C THR A 25 -16.24 2.89 17.52
N MET A 26 -16.49 1.99 16.56
CA MET A 26 -15.93 2.14 15.21
C MET A 26 -16.33 3.47 14.55
N THR A 27 -17.53 3.97 14.82
CA THR A 27 -18.01 5.23 14.25
C THR A 27 -17.22 6.41 14.79
N GLU A 28 -17.15 6.57 16.12
CA GLU A 28 -16.43 7.68 16.76
C GLU A 28 -14.94 7.67 16.41
N LEU A 29 -14.34 6.48 16.36
CA LEU A 29 -12.93 6.35 15.98
C LEU A 29 -12.69 6.72 14.52
N CYS A 30 -13.58 6.32 13.60
CA CYS A 30 -13.46 6.72 12.19
C CYS A 30 -13.66 8.23 12.00
N GLU A 31 -14.57 8.85 12.74
CA GLU A 31 -14.77 10.31 12.74
C GLU A 31 -13.53 11.06 13.23
N ARG A 32 -12.93 10.61 14.34
CA ARG A 32 -11.68 11.17 14.87
C ARG A 32 -10.52 11.15 13.88
N TYR A 33 -10.43 10.07 13.10
CA TYR A 33 -9.37 9.87 12.11
C TYR A 33 -9.76 10.38 10.71
N GLU A 34 -10.92 11.02 10.56
CA GLU A 34 -11.43 11.57 9.29
C GLU A 34 -11.47 10.54 8.15
N ILE A 35 -11.77 9.28 8.48
CA ILE A 35 -11.89 8.19 7.51
C ILE A 35 -13.31 7.63 7.46
N SER A 36 -13.69 7.07 6.32
CA SER A 36 -14.93 6.31 6.24
C SER A 36 -14.85 5.03 7.09
N ARG A 37 -15.99 4.57 7.63
CA ARG A 37 -16.11 3.27 8.32
C ARG A 37 -15.60 2.10 7.46
N LYS A 38 -15.81 2.15 6.14
CA LYS A 38 -15.29 1.14 5.20
C LYS A 38 -13.76 1.07 5.24
N THR A 39 -13.10 2.23 5.29
CA THR A 39 -11.64 2.32 5.42
C THR A 39 -11.18 1.81 6.80
N GLY A 40 -11.88 2.17 7.87
CA GLY A 40 -11.59 1.70 9.23
C GLY A 40 -11.64 0.17 9.34
N TYR A 41 -12.73 -0.45 8.88
CA TYR A 41 -12.86 -1.91 8.87
C TYR A 41 -11.79 -2.60 8.03
N LYS A 42 -11.45 -2.04 6.85
CA LYS A 42 -10.35 -2.57 6.02
C LYS A 42 -9.02 -2.60 6.76
N TRP A 43 -8.67 -1.54 7.49
CA TRP A 43 -7.42 -1.52 8.25
C TRP A 43 -7.45 -2.48 9.44
N LEU A 44 -8.58 -2.58 10.13
CA LEU A 44 -8.76 -3.54 11.22
C LEU A 44 -8.63 -4.98 10.72
N GLU A 45 -9.24 -5.32 9.59
CA GLU A 45 -9.13 -6.63 8.96
C GLU A 45 -7.67 -6.96 8.59
N ARG A 46 -6.98 -6.04 7.92
CA ARG A 46 -5.56 -6.22 7.58
C ARG A 46 -4.69 -6.41 8.81
N TYR A 47 -4.93 -5.64 9.87
CA TYR A 47 -4.20 -5.82 11.12
C TYR A 47 -4.48 -7.17 11.78
N ARG A 48 -5.73 -7.65 11.75
CA ARG A 48 -6.08 -8.96 12.28
C ARG A 48 -5.41 -10.12 11.52
N LEU A 49 -5.24 -9.96 10.20
CA LEU A 49 -4.66 -11.00 9.33
C LEU A 49 -3.13 -10.98 9.33
N GLU A 50 -2.51 -9.80 9.33
CA GLU A 50 -1.08 -9.63 9.03
C GLU A 50 -0.31 -8.89 10.16
N GLY A 51 -0.99 -8.56 11.26
CA GLY A 51 -0.44 -7.77 12.34
C GLY A 51 -0.03 -6.36 11.89
N PRO A 52 1.00 -5.77 12.51
CA PRO A 52 1.52 -4.45 12.12
C PRO A 52 1.94 -4.36 10.64
N GLY A 53 2.39 -5.47 10.04
CA GLY A 53 2.78 -5.52 8.62
C GLY A 53 1.63 -5.20 7.67
N GLY A 54 0.39 -5.50 8.06
CA GLY A 54 -0.81 -5.19 7.27
C GLY A 54 -1.13 -3.70 7.12
N LEU A 55 -0.47 -2.84 7.91
CA LEU A 55 -0.67 -1.38 7.91
C LEU A 55 0.28 -0.64 6.97
N ALA A 56 1.33 -1.31 6.48
CA ALA A 56 2.25 -0.77 5.50
C ALA A 56 1.53 -0.44 4.19
N ASP A 57 2.10 0.48 3.42
CA ASP A 57 1.61 0.78 2.09
C ASP A 57 1.74 -0.45 1.18
N ARG A 58 0.72 -0.62 0.34
CA ARG A 58 0.73 -1.65 -0.70
C ARG A 58 0.82 -0.97 -2.05
N SER A 59 1.47 -1.64 -2.99
CA SER A 59 1.53 -1.17 -4.37
C SER A 59 0.12 -0.87 -4.90
N HIS A 60 -0.03 0.32 -5.48
CA HIS A 60 -1.23 0.72 -6.21
C HIS A 60 -1.20 0.25 -7.67
N ALA A 61 -0.11 -0.42 -8.09
CA ALA A 61 0.01 -0.92 -9.45
C ALA A 61 -1.04 -2.01 -9.72
N ALA A 62 -1.62 -1.97 -10.92
CA ALA A 62 -2.49 -3.03 -11.38
C ALA A 62 -1.72 -4.36 -11.40
N ARG A 63 -2.29 -5.41 -10.78
CA ARG A 63 -1.67 -6.74 -10.78
C ARG A 63 -1.55 -7.33 -12.18
N VAL A 64 -2.53 -7.04 -13.03
CA VAL A 64 -2.54 -7.44 -14.44
C VAL A 64 -2.89 -6.21 -15.27
N HIS A 65 -1.96 -5.82 -16.13
CA HIS A 65 -2.21 -4.76 -17.10
C HIS A 65 -2.67 -5.41 -18.40
N GLY A 66 -3.87 -5.08 -18.89
CA GLY A 66 -4.45 -5.72 -20.09
C GLY A 66 -3.62 -5.55 -21.38
N ARG A 67 -2.65 -4.64 -21.37
CA ARG A 67 -1.68 -4.43 -22.47
C ARG A 67 -0.29 -4.97 -22.16
N ALA A 68 -0.11 -5.71 -21.06
CA ALA A 68 1.16 -6.35 -20.74
C ALA A 68 1.55 -7.32 -21.87
N ARG A 69 2.82 -7.29 -22.27
CA ARG A 69 3.34 -8.25 -23.24
C ARG A 69 3.59 -9.59 -22.53
N PRO A 70 3.43 -10.73 -23.22
CA PRO A 70 3.79 -12.03 -22.67
C PRO A 70 5.24 -12.02 -22.18
N GLN A 71 5.50 -12.67 -21.04
CA GLN A 71 6.81 -12.60 -20.38
C GLN A 71 7.96 -13.04 -21.29
N HIS A 72 7.77 -14.11 -22.07
CA HIS A 72 8.78 -14.59 -23.02
C HIS A 72 9.18 -13.55 -24.09
N ILE A 73 8.28 -12.66 -24.50
CA ILE A 73 8.59 -11.58 -25.44
C ILE A 73 9.42 -10.49 -24.74
N VAL A 74 9.06 -10.16 -23.49
CA VAL A 74 9.82 -9.21 -22.68
C VAL A 74 11.24 -9.72 -22.47
N ASP A 75 11.39 -10.98 -22.08
CA ASP A 75 12.68 -11.61 -21.85
C ASP A 75 13.54 -11.65 -23.12
N ALA A 76 12.94 -11.96 -24.27
CA ALA A 76 13.64 -11.93 -25.56
C ALA A 76 14.13 -10.52 -25.95
N ILE A 77 13.32 -9.49 -25.73
CA ILE A 77 13.70 -8.09 -25.98
C ILE A 77 14.85 -7.68 -25.04
N VAL A 78 14.75 -8.01 -23.76
CA VAL A 78 15.78 -7.69 -22.76
C VAL A 78 17.08 -8.42 -23.10
N GLY A 79 17.01 -9.72 -23.42
CA GLY A 79 18.18 -10.50 -23.84
C GLY A 79 18.87 -9.87 -25.05
N LEU A 80 18.11 -9.53 -26.11
CA LEU A 80 18.65 -8.88 -27.29
C LEU A 80 19.31 -7.53 -26.97
N ARG A 81 18.73 -6.73 -26.07
CA ARG A 81 19.29 -5.45 -25.61
C ARG A 81 20.61 -5.64 -24.87
N LEU A 82 20.72 -6.68 -24.05
CA LEU A 82 21.94 -7.02 -23.31
C LEU A 82 23.04 -7.55 -24.25
N GLU A 83 22.68 -8.37 -25.24
CA GLU A 83 23.60 -8.89 -26.25
C GLU A 83 24.11 -7.80 -27.22
N ARG A 84 23.27 -6.80 -27.51
CA ARG A 84 23.58 -5.70 -28.44
C ARG A 84 23.37 -4.33 -27.80
N PRO A 85 24.20 -3.90 -26.82
CA PRO A 85 23.99 -2.65 -26.10
C PRO A 85 24.04 -1.39 -26.97
N SER A 86 24.78 -1.44 -28.08
CA SER A 86 24.95 -0.34 -29.03
C SER A 86 23.83 -0.21 -30.06
N TRP A 87 22.87 -1.15 -30.09
CA TRP A 87 21.74 -1.10 -31.02
C TRP A 87 20.63 -0.23 -30.45
N GLY A 88 20.71 1.07 -30.72
CA GLY A 88 19.70 2.07 -30.40
C GLY A 88 20.26 3.50 -30.60
N PRO A 89 19.40 4.53 -30.55
CA PRO A 89 19.88 5.91 -30.55
C PRO A 89 20.82 6.16 -29.35
N ARG A 90 21.86 6.96 -29.58
CA ARG A 90 22.78 7.42 -28.53
C ARG A 90 22.19 8.58 -27.76
#